data_AF-A0A7W6RG96-F1
#
_entry.id   AF-A0A7W6RG96-F1
#
_cell.length_a   1.000
_cell.length_b   1.000
_cell.length_c   1.000
_cell.angle_alpha   90.00
_cell.angle_beta   90.00
_cell.angle_gamma   90.00
#
_symmetry.space_group_name_H-M   'P 1'
#
loop_
_entity.id
_entity.type
_entity.pdbx_description
1 polymer ?
#
loop_
_entity_poly.entity_id
_entity_poly.type
_entity_poly.pdbx_seq_one_letter_code
_entity_poly.pdbx_strand_id
1 'polypeptide(L)'
;MKRESINEKVLELLGRFSSVDVDALMADVAHVNADAIMQSGVLVDGRGAVQLGQIGVMEALLTLALGGKPSISLPRKMDPVRDALILFLKLNNTNAFRYRPEDTPETWAFRILDMLFLRFAETKALTIRDRLVLLRVSENALWQAAFSVALQLYLQTASQGAQFIRSVDKPAMGAAATAFKSAVEIRRARIPKVKYGNPLAGFKEVTEYSIGQYFEGTDLNDAMSQSLVQAQLGTAGEGGKSRFEAFLRENKITESMFPTTVTQLYTQVGQSIQFQPTEEEVSNALYAFAKLQNQQKKIERVFANFAEAALPVAAKCARLMSFTGLEVSEAAGLITRWMRETRALNDIRHADIRTHVEAVLDGMPADDRAYLNAFRQGRTLSGNIGDKELQVYVQGRVKLLGMNAVNRKMRRVEDAVTSQMDAAEIFVVRPGKAILKDVTFGVEEFFRTLRSVFRDIFEASDKARQMQVRKLDEFNKKYGPLSTVVLLVPRRPETPTGAWIEQARKRLNTVPQYVYEKSPIES
;
A
#
# COMPACT_ATOMS: atom_id res chain seq x y z
N MET A 1 25.97 17.43 -36.79
CA MET A 1 24.87 17.66 -37.76
C MET A 1 23.46 17.51 -37.16
N LYS A 2 22.88 16.31 -36.94
CA LYS A 2 21.47 16.19 -36.46
C LYS A 2 21.24 16.77 -35.05
N ARG A 3 22.20 16.56 -34.12
CA ARG A 3 22.17 17.12 -32.75
C ARG A 3 22.24 18.64 -32.73
N GLU A 4 23.19 19.22 -33.46
CA GLU A 4 23.38 20.68 -33.55
C GLU A 4 22.15 21.35 -34.15
N SER A 5 21.60 20.79 -35.23
CA SER A 5 20.37 21.31 -35.85
C SER A 5 19.15 21.26 -34.91
N ILE A 6 19.03 20.23 -34.05
CA ILE A 6 17.96 20.17 -33.05
C ILE A 6 18.19 21.22 -31.95
N ASN A 7 19.43 21.38 -31.50
CA ASN A 7 19.78 22.41 -30.50
C ASN A 7 19.50 23.82 -31.03
N GLU A 8 19.88 24.12 -32.27
CA GLU A 8 19.60 25.41 -32.92
C GLU A 8 18.10 25.71 -32.95
N LYS A 9 17.27 24.74 -33.39
CA LYS A 9 15.81 24.89 -33.37
C LYS A 9 15.24 25.12 -31.98
N VAL A 10 15.78 24.43 -30.97
CA VAL A 10 15.33 24.61 -29.57
C VAL A 10 15.75 25.98 -29.03
N LEU A 11 16.96 26.46 -29.35
CA LEU A 11 17.44 27.79 -28.99
C LEU A 11 16.62 28.90 -29.66
N GLU A 12 16.25 28.74 -30.93
CA GLU A 12 15.34 29.66 -31.65
C GLU A 12 13.96 29.74 -30.97
N LEU A 13 13.43 28.62 -30.47
CA LEU A 13 12.18 28.59 -29.73
C LEU A 13 12.31 29.25 -28.36
N LEU A 14 13.43 29.04 -27.66
CA LEU A 14 13.72 29.67 -26.37
C LEU A 14 13.92 31.18 -26.47
N GLY A 15 14.52 31.68 -27.56
CA GLY A 15 14.69 33.11 -27.81
C GLY A 15 13.37 33.89 -27.94
N ARG A 16 12.23 33.20 -28.07
CA ARG A 16 10.88 33.82 -28.05
C ARG A 16 10.39 34.13 -26.63
N PHE A 17 11.07 33.65 -25.60
CA PHE A 17 10.73 33.90 -24.21
C PHE A 17 11.58 35.04 -23.66
N SER A 18 10.96 36.17 -23.33
CA SER A 18 11.65 37.35 -22.77
C SER A 18 12.32 37.10 -21.41
N SER A 19 12.04 35.97 -20.75
CA SER A 19 12.61 35.57 -19.46
C SER A 19 13.87 34.71 -19.57
N VAL A 20 14.34 34.38 -20.79
CA VAL A 20 15.48 33.50 -21.01
C VAL A 20 16.66 34.31 -21.54
N ASP A 21 17.74 34.36 -20.78
CA ASP A 21 19.06 34.80 -21.26
C ASP A 21 19.73 33.62 -21.97
N VAL A 22 19.77 33.67 -23.29
CA VAL A 22 20.29 32.58 -24.14
C VAL A 22 21.81 32.40 -23.95
N ASP A 23 22.55 33.48 -23.78
CA ASP A 23 24.01 33.44 -23.64
C ASP A 23 24.39 32.84 -22.28
N ALA A 24 23.73 33.26 -21.21
CA ALA A 24 23.91 32.67 -19.89
C ALA A 24 23.50 31.18 -19.86
N LEU A 25 22.41 30.82 -20.54
CA LEU A 25 21.96 29.43 -20.65
C LEU A 25 22.97 28.55 -21.38
N MET A 26 23.58 29.04 -22.46
CA MET A 26 24.59 28.29 -23.21
C MET A 26 25.86 28.03 -22.39
N ALA A 27 26.26 29.00 -21.56
CA ALA A 27 27.36 28.82 -20.61
C ALA A 27 27.04 27.76 -19.54
N ASP A 28 25.81 27.75 -19.01
CA ASP A 28 25.35 26.75 -18.05
C ASP A 28 25.29 25.35 -18.68
N VAL A 29 24.72 25.23 -19.89
CA VAL A 29 24.57 23.96 -20.64
C VAL A 29 25.92 23.29 -20.92
N ALA A 30 27.01 24.05 -21.09
CA ALA A 30 28.35 23.52 -21.38
C ALA A 30 28.98 22.74 -20.20
N HIS A 31 28.53 22.94 -18.96
CA HIS A 31 29.14 22.38 -17.76
C HIS A 31 28.22 21.39 -17.01
N VAL A 32 27.17 20.91 -17.67
CA VAL A 32 26.15 20.07 -17.06
C VAL A 32 26.63 18.64 -16.83
N ASN A 33 26.53 18.16 -15.59
CA ASN A 33 26.72 16.75 -15.24
C ASN A 33 25.38 15.97 -15.31
N ALA A 34 25.35 14.87 -16.05
CA ALA A 34 24.17 14.01 -16.20
C ALA A 34 23.67 13.44 -14.86
N ASP A 35 24.58 13.04 -13.97
CA ASP A 35 24.20 12.48 -12.66
C ASP A 35 23.55 13.55 -11.77
N ALA A 36 24.05 14.79 -11.86
CA ALA A 36 23.49 15.92 -11.15
C ALA A 36 22.09 16.27 -11.65
N ILE A 37 21.83 16.25 -12.97
CA ILE A 37 20.46 16.48 -13.48
C ILE A 37 19.51 15.38 -13.01
N MET A 38 19.96 14.12 -13.01
CA MET A 38 19.16 12.97 -12.57
C MET A 38 18.84 13.00 -11.08
N GLN A 39 19.57 13.78 -10.29
CA GLN A 39 19.32 14.04 -8.87
C GLN A 39 18.73 15.44 -8.61
N SER A 40 18.62 16.26 -9.65
CA SER A 40 18.12 17.62 -9.55
C SER A 40 16.60 17.67 -9.37
N GLY A 41 16.13 18.74 -8.73
CA GLY A 41 14.71 19.06 -8.53
C GLY A 41 13.88 19.18 -9.82
N VAL A 42 14.50 19.05 -11.00
CA VAL A 42 13.90 19.29 -12.32
C VAL A 42 13.34 18.00 -12.94
N LEU A 43 14.03 16.86 -12.81
CA LEU A 43 13.52 15.55 -13.26
C LEU A 43 12.85 14.76 -12.13
N VAL A 44 13.20 15.09 -10.89
CA VAL A 44 12.65 14.50 -9.68
C VAL A 44 12.21 15.64 -8.78
N ASP A 45 10.97 15.64 -8.30
CA ASP A 45 10.49 16.71 -7.43
C ASP A 45 11.08 16.62 -6.00
N GLY A 46 10.79 17.61 -5.15
CA GLY A 46 11.26 17.65 -3.76
C GLY A 46 10.78 16.50 -2.86
N ARG A 47 9.90 15.61 -3.36
CA ARG A 47 9.43 14.40 -2.69
C ARG A 47 10.03 13.12 -3.27
N GLY A 48 10.92 13.23 -4.26
CA GLY A 48 11.49 12.07 -4.95
C GLY A 48 10.64 11.53 -6.10
N ALA A 49 9.58 12.23 -6.52
CA ALA A 49 8.70 11.76 -7.61
C ALA A 49 9.22 12.22 -8.98
N VAL A 50 9.23 11.30 -9.95
CA VAL A 50 9.66 11.56 -11.33
C VAL A 50 8.69 12.52 -12.02
N GLN A 51 9.18 13.62 -12.58
CA GLN A 51 8.38 14.58 -13.32
C GLN A 51 8.01 14.06 -14.72
N LEU A 52 7.16 13.04 -14.77
CA LEU A 52 6.74 12.38 -16.02
C LEU A 52 6.07 13.37 -16.98
N GLY A 53 5.31 14.33 -16.46
CA GLY A 53 4.72 15.39 -17.27
C GLY A 53 5.76 16.21 -18.03
N GLN A 54 6.81 16.64 -17.33
CA GLN A 54 7.90 17.41 -17.94
C GLN A 54 8.60 16.64 -19.06
N ILE A 55 8.85 15.34 -18.84
CA ILE A 55 9.47 14.46 -19.84
C ILE A 55 8.56 14.26 -21.06
N GLY A 56 7.25 14.06 -20.82
CA GLY A 56 6.27 13.98 -21.90
C GLY A 56 6.19 15.26 -22.73
N VAL A 57 6.27 16.44 -22.10
CA VAL A 57 6.28 17.73 -22.81
C VAL A 57 7.53 17.88 -23.66
N MET A 58 8.72 17.52 -23.15
CA MET A 58 9.95 17.50 -23.95
C MET A 58 9.81 16.61 -25.20
N GLU A 59 9.27 15.40 -25.02
CA GLU A 59 9.04 14.46 -26.12
C GLU A 59 8.06 15.03 -27.17
N ALA A 60 6.96 15.64 -26.71
CA ALA A 60 5.95 16.23 -27.58
C ALA A 60 6.52 17.41 -28.40
N LEU A 61 7.30 18.29 -27.77
CA LEU A 61 7.95 19.41 -28.43
C LEU A 61 8.97 18.95 -29.48
N LEU A 62 9.77 17.94 -29.14
CA LEU A 62 10.73 17.35 -30.07
C LEU A 62 10.04 16.67 -31.25
N THR A 63 8.92 15.99 -31.00
CA THR A 63 8.10 15.37 -32.05
C THR A 63 7.56 16.41 -33.02
N LEU A 64 7.03 17.54 -32.50
CA LEU A 64 6.55 18.65 -33.32
C LEU A 64 7.67 19.31 -34.12
N ALA A 65 8.85 19.53 -33.51
CA ALA A 65 10.00 20.11 -34.18
C ALA A 65 10.54 19.26 -35.35
N LEU A 66 10.24 17.96 -35.33
CA LEU A 66 10.56 16.99 -36.38
C LEU A 66 9.38 16.74 -37.34
N GLY A 67 8.28 17.48 -37.23
CA GLY A 67 7.11 17.38 -38.13
C GLY A 67 6.16 16.24 -37.81
N GLY A 68 6.28 15.60 -36.65
CA GLY A 68 5.41 14.53 -36.19
C GLY A 68 4.18 15.01 -35.41
N LYS A 69 3.27 14.08 -35.11
CA LYS A 69 2.11 14.31 -34.23
C LYS A 69 2.45 13.90 -32.79
N PRO A 70 2.36 14.81 -31.80
CA PRO A 70 2.73 14.50 -30.42
C PRO A 70 1.75 13.50 -29.78
N SER A 71 2.26 12.70 -28.84
CA SER A 71 1.48 11.70 -28.09
C SER A 71 0.64 12.28 -26.96
N ILE A 72 0.93 13.52 -26.57
CA ILE A 72 0.21 14.29 -25.55
C ILE A 72 -0.09 15.69 -26.07
N SER A 73 -1.07 16.32 -25.44
CA SER A 73 -1.40 17.72 -25.65
C SER A 73 -0.34 18.60 -25.00
N LEU A 74 0.06 19.67 -25.69
CA LEU A 74 0.98 20.63 -25.10
C LEU A 74 0.28 21.41 -23.97
N PRO A 75 1.01 21.75 -22.89
CA PRO A 75 0.47 22.59 -21.82
C PRO A 75 -0.01 23.93 -22.36
N ARG A 76 -1.14 24.42 -21.85
CA ARG A 76 -1.66 25.75 -22.22
C ARG A 76 -0.82 26.91 -21.68
N LYS A 77 -0.08 26.68 -20.59
CA LYS A 77 0.85 27.67 -20.02
C LYS A 77 2.20 27.53 -20.68
N MET A 78 2.87 28.66 -20.88
CA MET A 78 4.16 28.71 -21.58
C MET A 78 5.35 28.41 -20.66
N ASP A 79 5.25 28.60 -19.34
CA ASP A 79 6.36 28.30 -18.41
C ASP A 79 6.79 26.82 -18.44
N PRO A 80 5.88 25.81 -18.38
CA PRO A 80 6.27 24.41 -18.49
C PRO A 80 6.93 24.08 -19.84
N VAL A 81 6.53 24.77 -20.92
CA VAL A 81 7.14 24.62 -22.25
C VAL A 81 8.57 25.15 -22.25
N ARG A 82 8.79 26.36 -21.70
CA ARG A 82 10.12 26.94 -21.54
C ARG A 82 11.04 26.03 -20.73
N ASP A 83 10.57 25.61 -19.55
CA ASP A 83 11.36 24.79 -18.63
C ASP A 83 11.70 23.42 -19.24
N ALA A 84 10.81 22.88 -20.08
CA ALA A 84 11.04 21.63 -20.81
C ALA A 84 12.11 21.81 -21.89
N LEU A 85 12.08 22.91 -22.65
CA LEU A 85 13.10 23.22 -23.65
C LEU A 85 14.48 23.44 -23.02
N ILE A 86 14.55 24.14 -21.89
CA ILE A 86 15.81 24.33 -21.12
C ILE A 86 16.36 22.98 -20.67
N LEU A 87 15.51 22.14 -20.06
CA LEU A 87 15.91 20.82 -19.59
C LEU A 87 16.35 19.90 -20.74
N PHE A 88 15.64 19.96 -21.87
CA PHE A 88 16.03 19.26 -23.09
C PHE A 88 17.44 19.64 -23.52
N LEU A 89 17.77 20.94 -23.61
CA LEU A 89 19.11 21.39 -24.00
C LEU A 89 20.19 20.88 -23.04
N LYS A 90 19.94 21.00 -21.72
CA LYS A 90 20.86 20.51 -20.68
C LYS A 90 21.11 19.01 -20.83
N LEU A 91 20.05 18.20 -20.95
CA LEU A 91 20.17 16.75 -21.12
C LEU A 91 20.85 16.39 -22.44
N ASN A 92 20.44 17.01 -23.54
CA ASN A 92 20.97 16.76 -24.88
C ASN A 92 22.46 17.12 -25.01
N ASN A 93 22.97 17.98 -24.11
CA ASN A 93 24.38 18.32 -24.09
C ASN A 93 25.27 17.31 -23.34
N THR A 94 24.68 16.38 -22.59
CA THR A 94 25.41 15.33 -21.87
C THR A 94 25.72 14.11 -22.76
N ASN A 95 26.78 13.37 -22.44
CA ASN A 95 27.10 12.13 -23.15
C ASN A 95 26.04 11.04 -22.98
N ALA A 96 25.36 10.99 -21.83
CA ALA A 96 24.36 9.98 -21.52
C ALA A 96 23.05 10.20 -22.32
N PHE A 97 22.59 11.44 -22.42
CA PHE A 97 21.27 11.78 -22.98
C PHE A 97 21.32 12.55 -24.30
N ARG A 98 22.49 12.71 -24.92
CA ARG A 98 22.57 13.27 -26.28
C ARG A 98 21.66 12.53 -27.25
N TYR A 99 20.98 13.29 -28.09
CA TYR A 99 20.15 12.83 -29.19
C TYR A 99 21.05 12.28 -30.29
N ARG A 100 20.89 11.00 -30.58
CA ARG A 100 21.70 10.23 -31.52
C ARG A 100 21.06 10.22 -32.90
N PRO A 101 21.82 9.92 -33.97
CA PRO A 101 21.28 9.84 -35.32
C PRO A 101 20.07 8.89 -35.46
N GLU A 102 20.14 7.75 -34.79
CA GLU A 102 19.13 6.69 -34.74
C GLU A 102 17.94 6.97 -33.83
N ASP A 103 18.03 8.01 -32.99
CA ASP A 103 16.96 8.32 -32.05
C ASP A 103 15.71 8.82 -32.77
N THR A 104 14.57 8.32 -32.29
CA THR A 104 13.27 8.98 -32.34
C THR A 104 13.03 9.76 -31.04
N PRO A 105 12.12 10.76 -31.03
CA PRO A 105 11.76 11.47 -29.79
C PRO A 105 11.39 10.52 -28.64
N GLU A 106 10.63 9.47 -28.97
CA GLU A 106 10.19 8.45 -28.04
C GLU A 106 11.37 7.64 -27.47
N THR A 107 12.26 7.10 -28.32
CA THR A 107 13.43 6.33 -27.84
C THR A 107 14.38 7.19 -26.99
N TRP A 108 14.49 8.49 -27.28
CA TRP A 108 15.23 9.44 -26.46
C TRP A 108 14.61 9.61 -25.07
N ALA A 109 13.29 9.84 -25.00
CA ALA A 109 12.56 9.99 -23.75
C ALA A 109 12.60 8.70 -22.90
N PHE A 110 12.50 7.52 -23.53
CA PHE A 110 12.61 6.24 -22.84
C PHE A 110 13.94 6.05 -22.12
N ARG A 111 15.06 6.54 -22.65
CA ARG A 111 16.36 6.44 -21.95
C ARG A 111 16.38 7.21 -20.63
N ILE A 112 15.79 8.41 -20.62
CA ILE A 112 15.70 9.23 -19.40
C ILE A 112 14.86 8.49 -18.36
N LEU A 113 13.69 8.04 -18.80
CA LEU A 113 12.74 7.34 -17.95
C LEU A 113 13.30 6.01 -17.42
N ASP A 114 13.98 5.23 -18.25
CA ASP A 114 14.64 3.99 -17.83
C ASP A 114 15.67 4.21 -16.75
N MET A 115 16.52 5.23 -16.87
CA MET A 115 17.48 5.55 -15.81
C MET A 115 16.79 5.99 -14.51
N LEU A 116 15.66 6.70 -14.59
CA LEU A 116 14.89 7.10 -13.41
C LEU A 116 14.18 5.91 -12.73
N PHE A 117 13.68 4.95 -13.50
CA PHE A 117 12.90 3.84 -12.97
C PHE A 117 13.75 2.64 -12.55
N LEU A 118 14.92 2.45 -13.17
CA LEU A 118 15.92 1.52 -12.64
C LEU A 118 16.27 1.89 -11.19
N ARG A 119 16.35 3.18 -10.85
CA ARG A 119 16.50 3.63 -9.46
C ARG A 119 15.31 3.23 -8.57
N PHE A 120 14.08 3.20 -9.08
CA PHE A 120 12.92 2.70 -8.32
C PHE A 120 12.95 1.18 -8.10
N ALA A 121 13.44 0.43 -9.09
CA ALA A 121 13.66 -1.01 -8.96
C ALA A 121 14.76 -1.30 -7.93
N GLU A 122 15.87 -0.54 -7.96
CA GLU A 122 16.98 -0.62 -7.00
C GLU A 122 16.55 -0.30 -5.57
N THR A 123 15.69 0.70 -5.40
CA THR A 123 15.14 1.10 -4.09
C THR A 123 13.97 0.23 -3.62
N LYS A 124 13.62 -0.83 -4.36
CA LYS A 124 12.51 -1.75 -4.06
C LYS A 124 11.15 -1.05 -3.90
N ALA A 125 10.95 0.11 -4.55
CA ALA A 125 9.69 0.84 -4.48
C ALA A 125 8.54 0.12 -5.21
N LEU A 126 8.87 -0.73 -6.18
CA LEU A 126 7.95 -1.60 -6.91
C LEU A 126 8.38 -3.06 -6.75
N THR A 127 7.47 -3.90 -6.27
CA THR A 127 7.69 -5.34 -6.15
C THR A 127 7.73 -6.03 -7.52
N ILE A 128 8.20 -7.27 -7.59
CA ILE A 128 8.13 -8.08 -8.82
C ILE A 128 6.66 -8.22 -9.27
N ARG A 129 5.73 -8.40 -8.34
CA ARG A 129 4.29 -8.44 -8.62
C ARG A 129 3.76 -7.13 -9.20
N ASP A 130 4.17 -5.99 -8.68
CA ASP A 130 3.77 -4.66 -9.22
C ASP A 130 4.26 -4.50 -10.66
N ARG A 131 5.51 -4.91 -10.92
CA ARG A 131 6.10 -4.90 -12.26
C ARG A 131 5.40 -5.86 -13.23
N LEU A 132 4.95 -7.02 -12.76
CA LEU A 132 4.12 -7.93 -13.54
C LEU A 132 2.77 -7.30 -13.92
N VAL A 133 2.13 -6.57 -12.99
CA VAL A 133 0.90 -5.82 -13.30
C VAL A 133 1.17 -4.75 -14.36
N LEU A 134 2.26 -3.97 -14.23
CA LEU A 134 2.64 -2.95 -15.22
C LEU A 134 2.92 -3.56 -16.60
N LEU A 135 3.52 -4.76 -16.65
CA LEU A 135 3.65 -5.52 -17.89
C LEU A 135 2.26 -5.83 -18.49
N ARG A 136 1.31 -6.32 -17.70
CA ARG A 136 -0.07 -6.59 -18.17
C ARG A 136 -0.76 -5.33 -18.68
N VAL A 137 -0.59 -4.21 -17.99
CA VAL A 137 -1.09 -2.90 -18.42
C VAL A 137 -0.54 -2.52 -19.80
N SER A 138 0.75 -2.77 -20.04
CA SER A 138 1.41 -2.42 -21.31
C SER A 138 0.97 -3.27 -22.51
N GLU A 139 0.59 -4.53 -22.27
CA GLU A 139 0.33 -5.55 -23.30
C GLU A 139 -1.16 -5.89 -23.50
N ASN A 140 -2.03 -5.55 -22.54
CA ASN A 140 -3.43 -5.99 -22.54
C ASN A 140 -4.41 -4.83 -22.34
N ALA A 141 -5.34 -4.65 -23.28
CA ALA A 141 -6.29 -3.54 -23.29
C ALA A 141 -7.26 -3.54 -22.08
N LEU A 142 -7.64 -4.69 -21.52
CA LEU A 142 -8.48 -4.74 -20.31
C LEU A 142 -7.72 -4.19 -19.10
N TRP A 143 -6.45 -4.59 -18.96
CA TRP A 143 -5.58 -4.11 -17.90
C TRP A 143 -5.23 -2.64 -18.07
N GLN A 144 -4.95 -2.20 -19.30
CA GLN A 144 -4.78 -0.79 -19.62
C GLN A 144 -6.00 0.03 -19.20
N ALA A 145 -7.21 -0.40 -19.59
CA ALA A 145 -8.43 0.31 -19.21
C ALA A 145 -8.65 0.35 -17.70
N ALA A 146 -8.39 -0.77 -17.00
CA ALA A 146 -8.50 -0.83 -15.54
C ALA A 146 -7.51 0.11 -14.85
N PHE A 147 -6.26 0.11 -15.30
CA PHE A 147 -5.22 0.99 -14.78
C PHE A 147 -5.53 2.47 -15.05
N SER A 148 -5.99 2.81 -16.26
CA SER A 148 -6.39 4.18 -16.61
C SER A 148 -7.51 4.70 -15.70
N VAL A 149 -8.54 3.88 -15.46
CA VAL A 149 -9.63 4.23 -14.53
C VAL A 149 -9.09 4.46 -13.13
N ALA A 150 -8.25 3.55 -12.63
CA ALA A 150 -7.67 3.64 -11.28
C ALA A 150 -6.80 4.90 -11.12
N LEU A 151 -5.88 5.12 -12.06
CA LEU A 151 -4.98 6.27 -12.07
C LEU A 151 -5.75 7.57 -12.17
N GLN A 152 -6.73 7.65 -13.07
CA GLN A 152 -7.56 8.84 -13.24
C GLN A 152 -8.26 9.22 -11.93
N LEU A 153 -8.94 8.25 -11.31
CA LEU A 153 -9.64 8.49 -10.06
C LEU A 153 -8.67 8.88 -8.94
N TYR A 154 -7.47 8.29 -8.90
CA TYR A 154 -6.45 8.64 -7.91
C TYR A 154 -5.97 10.08 -8.09
N LEU A 155 -5.61 10.47 -9.31
CA LEU A 155 -5.14 11.82 -9.60
C LEU A 155 -6.21 12.87 -9.33
N GLN A 156 -7.47 12.59 -9.69
CA GLN A 156 -8.60 13.46 -9.37
C GLN A 156 -8.86 13.55 -7.86
N THR A 157 -8.76 12.43 -7.13
CA THR A 157 -8.91 12.43 -5.67
C THR A 157 -7.78 13.23 -5.01
N ALA A 158 -6.55 13.08 -5.50
CA ALA A 158 -5.38 13.79 -4.99
C ALA A 158 -5.44 15.30 -5.30
N SER A 159 -5.95 15.71 -6.46
CA SER A 159 -6.06 17.13 -6.84
C SER A 159 -7.09 17.89 -5.99
N GLN A 160 -8.08 17.20 -5.40
CA GLN A 160 -9.02 17.80 -4.44
C GLN A 160 -8.40 18.08 -3.06
N GLY A 161 -7.16 17.62 -2.84
CA GLY A 161 -6.37 17.89 -1.64
C GLY A 161 -6.69 17.00 -0.44
N ALA A 162 -5.89 17.17 0.62
CA ALA A 162 -5.93 16.31 1.80
C ALA A 162 -7.26 16.39 2.58
N GLN A 163 -7.96 17.52 2.53
CA GLN A 163 -9.27 17.67 3.18
C GLN A 163 -10.33 16.78 2.55
N PHE A 164 -10.29 16.61 1.23
CA PHE A 164 -11.22 15.74 0.52
C PHE A 164 -10.94 14.26 0.81
N ILE A 165 -9.67 13.85 0.80
CA ILE A 165 -9.30 12.47 1.18
C ILE A 165 -9.78 12.16 2.61
N ARG A 166 -9.65 13.11 3.54
CA ARG A 166 -10.18 12.96 4.91
C ARG A 166 -11.70 12.85 4.95
N SER A 167 -12.45 13.60 4.13
CA SER A 167 -13.91 13.52 4.12
C SER A 167 -14.41 12.18 3.60
N VAL A 168 -13.72 11.62 2.60
CA VAL A 168 -14.00 10.30 2.04
C VAL A 168 -13.60 9.16 2.98
N ASP A 169 -12.52 9.31 3.74
CA ASP A 169 -12.05 8.31 4.71
C ASP A 169 -12.80 8.35 6.06
N LYS A 170 -13.45 9.47 6.39
CA LYS A 170 -14.17 9.68 7.66
C LYS A 170 -15.12 8.52 8.04
N PRO A 171 -15.91 7.92 7.13
CA PRO A 171 -16.73 6.76 7.44
C PRO A 171 -15.92 5.53 7.86
N ALA A 172 -14.77 5.26 7.21
CA ALA A 172 -13.90 4.14 7.55
C ALA A 172 -13.19 4.37 8.90
N MET A 173 -12.75 5.60 9.17
CA MET A 173 -12.21 5.99 10.49
C MET A 173 -13.25 5.81 11.59
N GLY A 174 -14.47 6.32 11.38
CA GLY A 174 -15.57 6.17 12.34
C GLY A 174 -15.90 4.70 12.59
N ALA A 175 -15.98 3.89 11.54
CA ALA A 175 -16.23 2.46 11.65
C ALA A 175 -15.12 1.72 12.43
N ALA A 176 -13.84 2.06 12.22
CA ALA A 176 -12.74 1.49 12.98
C ALA A 176 -12.82 1.87 14.47
N ALA A 177 -13.06 3.14 14.78
CA ALA A 177 -13.23 3.61 16.16
C ALA A 177 -14.42 2.92 16.86
N THR A 178 -15.56 2.81 16.18
CA THR A 178 -16.74 2.10 16.72
C THR A 178 -16.45 0.62 16.91
N ALA A 179 -15.82 -0.06 15.94
CA ALA A 179 -15.47 -1.47 16.05
C ALA A 179 -14.54 -1.74 17.24
N PHE A 180 -13.51 -0.90 17.43
CA PHE A 180 -12.63 -0.99 18.60
C PHE A 180 -13.40 -0.81 19.90
N LYS A 181 -14.20 0.27 20.02
CA LYS A 181 -14.98 0.54 21.24
C LYS A 181 -15.96 -0.59 21.56
N SER A 182 -16.70 -1.09 20.57
CA SER A 182 -17.64 -2.21 20.77
C SER A 182 -16.91 -3.50 21.16
N ALA A 183 -15.74 -3.79 20.59
CA ALA A 183 -14.96 -4.96 20.96
C ALA A 183 -14.44 -4.86 22.41
N VAL A 184 -13.98 -3.68 22.83
CA VAL A 184 -13.61 -3.39 24.23
C VAL A 184 -14.81 -3.59 25.17
N GLU A 185 -15.99 -3.06 24.83
CA GLU A 185 -17.21 -3.22 25.64
C GLU A 185 -17.63 -4.69 25.77
N ILE A 186 -17.60 -5.45 24.67
CA ILE A 186 -17.90 -6.89 24.67
C ILE A 186 -16.89 -7.66 25.52
N ARG A 187 -15.58 -7.35 25.40
CA ARG A 187 -14.56 -8.04 26.20
C ARG A 187 -14.67 -7.68 27.67
N ARG A 188 -14.90 -6.40 27.99
CA ARG A 188 -15.15 -5.90 29.35
C ARG A 188 -16.33 -6.61 30.00
N ALA A 189 -17.44 -6.79 29.29
CA ALA A 189 -18.61 -7.49 29.83
C ALA A 189 -18.35 -8.96 30.19
N ARG A 190 -17.33 -9.58 29.59
CA ARG A 190 -16.91 -10.97 29.84
C ARG A 190 -15.82 -11.12 30.90
N ILE A 191 -15.19 -10.01 31.30
CA ILE A 191 -14.18 -10.03 32.37
C ILE A 191 -14.86 -10.44 33.68
N PRO A 192 -14.32 -11.42 34.43
CA PRO A 192 -14.86 -11.80 35.72
C PRO A 192 -14.95 -10.60 36.66
N LYS A 193 -16.12 -10.37 37.26
CA LYS A 193 -16.34 -9.27 38.23
C LYS A 193 -15.88 -9.64 39.64
N VAL A 194 -15.01 -10.63 39.77
CA VAL A 194 -14.56 -11.15 41.06
C VAL A 194 -13.83 -10.02 41.78
N LYS A 195 -14.46 -9.48 42.81
CA LYS A 195 -13.95 -8.32 43.53
C LYS A 195 -12.65 -8.67 44.24
N TYR A 196 -11.80 -7.65 44.33
CA TYR A 196 -10.68 -7.59 45.23
C TYR A 196 -11.04 -8.12 46.64
N GLY A 197 -10.24 -9.05 47.17
CA GLY A 197 -10.47 -9.66 48.49
C GLY A 197 -11.26 -10.97 48.52
N ASN A 198 -11.65 -11.55 47.38
CA ASN A 198 -12.20 -12.91 47.36
C ASN A 198 -11.07 -13.95 47.57
N PRO A 199 -11.07 -14.74 48.67
CA PRO A 199 -10.00 -15.70 48.95
C PRO A 199 -9.96 -16.89 47.99
N LEU A 200 -11.02 -17.10 47.19
CA LEU A 200 -11.09 -18.18 46.20
C LEU A 200 -10.70 -17.75 44.78
N ALA A 201 -10.41 -16.46 44.56
CA ALA A 201 -10.08 -15.94 43.23
C ALA A 201 -8.64 -16.27 42.84
N GLY A 202 -8.46 -16.90 41.68
CA GLY A 202 -7.13 -17.16 41.13
C GLY A 202 -6.44 -15.88 40.65
N PHE A 203 -5.10 -15.88 40.59
CA PHE A 203 -4.32 -14.70 40.15
C PHE A 203 -4.74 -14.18 38.76
N LYS A 204 -5.08 -15.09 37.83
CA LYS A 204 -5.60 -14.76 36.51
C LYS A 204 -6.93 -13.99 36.57
N GLU A 205 -7.85 -14.39 37.43
CA GLU A 205 -9.17 -13.75 37.56
C GLU A 205 -9.05 -12.34 38.14
N VAL A 206 -8.14 -12.16 39.10
CA VAL A 206 -7.83 -10.85 39.67
C VAL A 206 -7.15 -9.94 38.65
N THR A 207 -6.22 -10.49 37.88
CA THR A 207 -5.57 -9.78 36.77
C THR A 207 -6.58 -9.31 35.73
N GLU A 208 -7.47 -10.21 35.28
CA GLU A 208 -8.54 -9.84 34.35
C GLU A 208 -9.47 -8.78 34.97
N TYR A 209 -9.84 -8.89 36.24
CA TYR A 209 -10.66 -7.90 36.94
C TYR A 209 -10.00 -6.52 36.99
N SER A 210 -8.72 -6.44 37.34
CA SER A 210 -7.96 -5.18 37.34
C SER A 210 -7.88 -4.56 35.94
N ILE A 211 -7.71 -5.37 34.89
CA ILE A 211 -7.80 -4.89 33.49
C ILE A 211 -9.22 -4.36 33.19
N GLY A 212 -10.25 -4.99 33.74
CA GLY A 212 -11.63 -4.48 33.68
C GLY A 212 -11.78 -3.11 34.34
N GLN A 213 -11.17 -2.90 35.52
CA GLN A 213 -11.14 -1.60 36.21
C GLN A 213 -10.38 -0.55 35.39
N TYR A 214 -9.25 -0.92 34.77
CA TYR A 214 -8.56 -0.04 33.81
C TYR A 214 -9.54 0.44 32.72
N PHE A 215 -10.27 -0.47 32.07
CA PHE A 215 -11.30 -0.09 31.09
C PHE A 215 -12.49 0.72 31.64
N GLU A 216 -12.66 0.76 32.97
CA GLU A 216 -13.63 1.62 33.67
C GLU A 216 -13.09 3.01 34.00
N GLY A 217 -11.82 3.28 33.65
CA GLY A 217 -11.16 4.57 33.81
C GLY A 217 -10.15 4.61 34.95
N THR A 218 -9.90 3.49 35.63
CA THR A 218 -8.79 3.39 36.61
C THR A 218 -7.46 3.55 35.90
N ASP A 219 -6.49 4.17 36.59
CA ASP A 219 -5.13 4.29 36.07
C ASP A 219 -4.52 2.90 35.86
N LEU A 220 -3.75 2.70 34.79
CA LEU A 220 -3.09 1.42 34.51
C LEU A 220 -2.14 1.03 35.65
N ASN A 221 -1.46 2.00 36.26
CA ASN A 221 -0.57 1.75 37.38
C ASN A 221 -1.36 1.32 38.62
N ASP A 222 -2.53 1.91 38.85
CA ASP A 222 -3.42 1.49 39.93
C ASP A 222 -4.00 0.09 39.68
N ALA A 223 -4.42 -0.20 38.46
CA ALA A 223 -4.89 -1.53 38.07
C ALA A 223 -3.81 -2.60 38.21
N MET A 224 -2.59 -2.32 37.75
CA MET A 224 -1.44 -3.21 37.89
C MET A 224 -1.05 -3.39 39.37
N SER A 225 -1.06 -2.30 40.15
CA SER A 225 -0.84 -2.33 41.60
C SER A 225 -1.84 -3.23 42.32
N GLN A 226 -3.13 -3.18 41.97
CA GLN A 226 -4.15 -4.08 42.52
C GLN A 226 -3.84 -5.56 42.23
N SER A 227 -3.39 -5.89 41.01
CA SER A 227 -2.98 -7.25 40.64
C SER A 227 -1.75 -7.69 41.44
N LEU A 228 -0.74 -6.83 41.58
CA LEU A 228 0.48 -7.12 42.34
C LEU A 228 0.24 -7.35 43.83
N VAL A 229 -0.65 -6.56 44.44
CA VAL A 229 -1.02 -6.73 45.85
C VAL A 229 -1.59 -8.14 46.08
N GLN A 230 -2.38 -8.68 45.16
CA GLN A 230 -2.90 -10.04 45.29
C GLN A 230 -1.82 -11.11 45.11
N ALA A 231 -0.91 -10.94 44.14
CA ALA A 231 0.23 -11.85 43.94
C ALA A 231 1.10 -11.97 45.20
N GLN A 232 1.29 -10.87 45.92
CA GLN A 232 2.23 -10.82 47.04
C GLN A 232 1.63 -11.04 48.42
N LEU A 233 0.34 -10.77 48.61
CA LEU A 233 -0.25 -10.78 49.95
C LEU A 233 -1.41 -11.76 50.13
N GLY A 234 -2.08 -12.24 49.08
CA GLY A 234 -3.35 -12.96 49.24
C GLY A 234 -4.48 -12.15 49.93
N THR A 235 -4.19 -10.94 50.42
CA THR A 235 -5.13 -9.92 50.93
C THR A 235 -4.53 -8.51 50.78
N ALA A 236 -5.41 -7.54 50.58
CA ALA A 236 -5.10 -6.13 50.35
C ALA A 236 -4.30 -5.43 51.47
N GLY A 237 -3.05 -5.01 51.23
CA GLY A 237 -2.27 -4.28 52.24
C GLY A 237 -1.31 -3.22 51.68
N GLU A 238 -0.98 -2.20 52.49
CA GLU A 238 -0.07 -1.09 52.16
C GLU A 238 1.34 -1.55 51.74
N GLY A 239 1.75 -2.76 52.13
CA GLY A 239 3.04 -3.36 51.76
C GLY A 239 3.20 -3.65 50.26
N GLY A 240 2.12 -3.98 49.55
CA GLY A 240 2.20 -4.24 48.09
C GLY A 240 2.34 -2.95 47.28
N LYS A 241 1.61 -1.91 47.66
CA LYS A 241 1.68 -0.58 47.01
C LYS A 241 3.06 0.05 47.15
N SER A 242 3.62 0.05 48.37
CA SER A 242 4.96 0.57 48.62
C SER A 242 6.07 -0.18 47.87
N ARG A 243 5.95 -1.50 47.73
CA ARG A 243 6.87 -2.32 46.91
C ARG A 243 6.76 -2.01 45.42
N PHE A 244 5.55 -1.79 44.92
CA PHE A 244 5.35 -1.38 43.52
C PHE A 244 5.93 0.02 43.24
N GLU A 245 5.69 0.99 44.13
CA GLU A 245 6.30 2.33 44.03
C GLU A 245 7.83 2.30 44.09
N ALA A 246 8.40 1.43 44.94
CA ALA A 246 9.84 1.19 44.99
C ALA A 246 10.37 0.57 43.69
N PHE A 247 9.67 -0.43 43.14
CA PHE A 247 10.01 -1.04 41.86
C PHE A 247 10.02 -0.03 40.71
N LEU A 248 8.98 0.82 40.59
CA LEU A 248 8.93 1.88 39.57
C LEU A 248 10.12 2.83 39.72
N ARG A 249 10.42 3.28 40.95
CA ARG A 249 11.52 4.20 41.26
C ARG A 249 12.89 3.60 40.94
N GLU A 250 13.14 2.37 41.35
CA GLU A 250 14.40 1.66 41.11
C GLU A 250 14.67 1.43 39.62
N ASN A 251 13.62 1.24 38.83
CA ASN A 251 13.73 1.02 37.38
C ASN A 251 13.57 2.30 36.54
N LYS A 252 13.43 3.47 37.20
CA LYS A 252 13.21 4.78 36.55
C LYS A 252 11.98 4.81 35.64
N ILE A 253 10.95 4.03 35.98
CA ILE A 253 9.68 3.98 35.27
C ILE A 253 8.83 5.15 35.76
N THR A 254 8.44 6.05 34.86
CA THR A 254 7.56 7.18 35.18
C THR A 254 6.14 6.93 34.67
N GLU A 255 5.13 7.54 35.30
CA GLU A 255 3.72 7.42 34.90
C GLU A 255 3.52 7.74 33.41
N SER A 256 4.23 8.75 32.89
CA SER A 256 4.19 9.15 31.48
C SER A 256 4.68 8.10 30.47
N MET A 257 5.26 6.98 30.90
CA MET A 257 5.73 5.90 30.03
C MET A 257 4.62 4.96 29.57
N PHE A 258 3.41 5.08 30.13
CA PHE A 258 2.23 4.29 29.76
C PHE A 258 1.10 5.19 29.25
N PRO A 259 0.15 4.67 28.44
CA PRO A 259 -1.19 5.25 28.38
C PRO A 259 -1.86 4.97 29.74
N THR A 260 -1.62 5.88 30.68
CA THR A 260 -2.02 5.74 32.07
C THR A 260 -3.53 5.61 32.21
N THR A 261 -4.29 6.13 31.26
CA THR A 261 -5.75 6.12 31.27
C THR A 261 -6.38 5.62 29.97
N VAL A 262 -7.61 5.13 30.05
CA VAL A 262 -8.46 4.80 28.89
C VAL A 262 -8.63 5.99 27.95
N THR A 263 -8.65 7.21 28.49
CA THR A 263 -8.71 8.44 27.68
C THR A 263 -7.50 8.56 26.77
N GLN A 264 -6.28 8.35 27.32
CA GLN A 264 -5.05 8.37 26.53
C GLN A 264 -5.01 7.23 25.50
N LEU A 265 -5.51 6.03 25.87
CA LEU A 265 -5.67 4.91 24.94
C LEU A 265 -6.57 5.32 23.75
N TYR A 266 -7.73 5.93 24.00
CA TYR A 266 -8.61 6.40 22.92
C TYR A 266 -8.01 7.54 22.10
N THR A 267 -7.24 8.45 22.71
CA THR A 267 -6.50 9.48 21.97
C THR A 267 -5.51 8.84 21.00
N GLN A 268 -4.76 7.84 21.44
CA GLN A 268 -3.78 7.13 20.61
C GLN A 268 -4.44 6.29 19.51
N VAL A 269 -5.57 5.63 19.81
CA VAL A 269 -6.41 4.99 18.79
C VAL A 269 -6.81 6.02 17.73
N GLY A 270 -7.28 7.20 18.15
CA GLY A 270 -7.67 8.29 17.26
C GLY A 270 -6.54 8.80 16.36
N GLN A 271 -5.29 8.79 16.85
CA GLN A 271 -4.11 9.12 16.06
C GLN A 271 -3.73 7.99 15.08
N SER A 272 -3.92 6.74 15.47
CA SER A 272 -3.49 5.56 14.69
C SER A 272 -4.47 5.21 13.54
N ILE A 273 -5.76 5.54 13.67
CA ILE A 273 -6.80 5.26 12.66
C ILE A 273 -6.80 6.25 11.49
N GLN A 274 -5.96 7.28 11.51
CA GLN A 274 -5.89 8.28 10.43
C GLN A 274 -5.60 7.63 9.08
N PHE A 275 -6.05 8.29 8.00
CA PHE A 275 -5.79 7.83 6.64
C PHE A 275 -4.29 7.68 6.39
N GLN A 276 -3.91 6.53 5.85
CA GLN A 276 -2.60 6.31 5.26
C GLN A 276 -2.75 5.80 3.83
N PRO A 277 -1.86 6.19 2.89
CA PRO A 277 -1.94 5.78 1.50
C PRO A 277 -1.46 4.32 1.30
N THR A 278 -2.09 3.37 2.00
CA THR A 278 -1.93 1.92 1.80
C THR A 278 -2.82 1.44 0.67
N GLU A 279 -2.57 0.23 0.17
CA GLU A 279 -3.35 -0.36 -0.94
C GLU A 279 -4.84 -0.46 -0.62
N GLU A 280 -5.18 -0.87 0.60
CA GLU A 280 -6.56 -1.07 1.06
C GLU A 280 -7.29 0.26 1.27
N GLU A 281 -6.63 1.22 1.91
CA GLU A 281 -7.21 2.54 2.20
C GLU A 281 -7.38 3.36 0.93
N VAL A 282 -6.40 3.32 0.02
CA VAL A 282 -6.51 3.97 -1.28
C VAL A 282 -7.64 3.35 -2.09
N SER A 283 -7.72 2.01 -2.19
CA SER A 283 -8.77 1.35 -2.96
C SER A 283 -10.17 1.68 -2.43
N ASN A 284 -10.33 1.77 -1.10
CA ASN A 284 -11.57 2.24 -0.48
C ASN A 284 -11.88 3.70 -0.81
N ALA A 285 -10.89 4.60 -0.70
CA ALA A 285 -11.06 6.01 -1.01
C ALA A 285 -11.43 6.24 -2.50
N LEU A 286 -10.77 5.52 -3.42
CA LEU A 286 -11.09 5.55 -4.85
C LEU A 286 -12.53 5.12 -5.13
N TYR A 287 -12.98 4.04 -4.48
CA TYR A 287 -14.33 3.55 -4.65
C TYR A 287 -15.38 4.54 -4.14
N ALA A 288 -15.16 5.10 -2.96
CA ALA A 288 -16.03 6.12 -2.41
C ALA A 288 -16.04 7.41 -3.26
N PHE A 289 -14.89 7.83 -3.79
CA PHE A 289 -14.80 8.95 -4.74
C PHE A 289 -15.59 8.68 -6.02
N ALA A 290 -15.38 7.52 -6.65
CA ALA A 290 -16.11 7.16 -7.85
C ALA A 290 -17.62 7.10 -7.60
N LYS A 291 -18.06 6.64 -6.42
CA LYS A 291 -19.47 6.68 -6.04
C LYS A 291 -20.03 8.11 -5.98
N LEU A 292 -19.28 9.06 -5.40
CA LEU A 292 -19.68 10.48 -5.38
C LEU A 292 -19.78 11.08 -6.78
N GLN A 293 -18.94 10.61 -7.71
CA GLN A 293 -18.91 11.06 -9.10
C GLN A 293 -19.86 10.28 -10.03
N ASN A 294 -20.70 9.37 -9.50
CA ASN A 294 -21.54 8.45 -10.29
C ASN A 294 -20.75 7.55 -11.27
N GLN A 295 -19.48 7.27 -10.95
CA GLN A 295 -18.57 6.44 -11.73
C GLN A 295 -18.31 5.06 -11.10
N GLN A 296 -19.09 4.64 -10.08
CA GLN A 296 -18.87 3.36 -9.38
C GLN A 296 -18.83 2.16 -10.32
N LYS A 297 -19.67 2.16 -11.38
CA LYS A 297 -19.70 1.09 -12.39
C LYS A 297 -18.36 0.90 -13.12
N LYS A 298 -17.53 1.95 -13.23
CA LYS A 298 -16.19 1.85 -13.83
C LYS A 298 -15.26 1.01 -12.97
N ILE A 299 -15.30 1.19 -11.64
CA ILE A 299 -14.51 0.38 -10.70
C ILE A 299 -15.09 -1.03 -10.57
N GLU A 300 -16.41 -1.17 -10.50
CA GLU A 300 -17.06 -2.48 -10.50
C GLU A 300 -16.65 -3.32 -11.72
N ARG A 301 -16.47 -2.67 -12.89
CA ARG A 301 -15.95 -3.32 -14.09
C ARG A 301 -14.49 -3.79 -13.97
N VAL A 302 -13.66 -3.12 -13.15
CA VAL A 302 -12.30 -3.59 -12.84
C VAL A 302 -12.38 -4.93 -12.10
N PHE A 303 -13.23 -5.03 -11.08
CA PHE A 303 -13.47 -6.29 -10.36
C PHE A 303 -14.11 -7.36 -11.25
N ALA A 304 -15.06 -6.98 -12.11
CA ALA A 304 -15.69 -7.91 -13.05
C ALA A 304 -14.71 -8.50 -14.08
N ASN A 305 -13.62 -7.79 -14.37
CA ASN A 305 -12.51 -8.26 -15.20
C ASN A 305 -11.40 -8.94 -14.41
N PHE A 306 -11.56 -9.09 -13.09
CA PHE A 306 -10.57 -9.65 -12.17
C PHE A 306 -9.24 -8.86 -12.13
N ALA A 307 -9.25 -7.61 -12.60
CA ALA A 307 -8.07 -6.76 -12.78
C ALA A 307 -7.81 -5.82 -11.58
N GLU A 308 -8.33 -6.14 -10.40
CA GLU A 308 -8.23 -5.29 -9.22
C GLU A 308 -6.80 -5.02 -8.73
N ALA A 309 -5.82 -5.84 -9.12
CA ALA A 309 -4.41 -5.57 -8.83
C ALA A 309 -3.90 -4.28 -9.51
N ALA A 310 -4.62 -3.76 -10.52
CA ALA A 310 -4.30 -2.46 -11.13
C ALA A 310 -4.56 -1.28 -10.18
N LEU A 311 -5.48 -1.41 -9.21
CA LEU A 311 -5.82 -0.34 -8.27
C LEU A 311 -4.61 0.09 -7.40
N PRO A 312 -3.96 -0.79 -6.63
CA PRO A 312 -2.80 -0.41 -5.82
C PRO A 312 -1.59 0.00 -6.66
N VAL A 313 -1.38 -0.60 -7.83
CA VAL A 313 -0.25 -0.26 -8.71
C VAL A 313 -0.41 1.14 -9.30
N ALA A 314 -1.62 1.53 -9.71
CA ALA A 314 -1.89 2.90 -10.14
C ALA A 314 -1.61 3.93 -9.04
N ALA A 315 -1.98 3.61 -7.79
CA ALA A 315 -1.69 4.46 -6.65
C ALA A 315 -0.17 4.59 -6.37
N LYS A 316 0.59 3.49 -6.47
CA LYS A 316 2.06 3.51 -6.36
C LYS A 316 2.68 4.37 -7.46
N CYS A 317 2.30 4.17 -8.71
CA CYS A 317 2.76 5.00 -9.83
C CYS A 317 2.47 6.48 -9.60
N ALA A 318 1.29 6.82 -9.06
CA ALA A 318 0.93 8.20 -8.78
C ALA A 318 1.64 8.85 -7.59
N ARG A 319 2.31 8.05 -6.76
CA ARG A 319 3.22 8.56 -5.73
C ARG A 319 4.65 8.68 -6.22
N LEU A 320 5.04 7.81 -7.14
CA LEU A 320 6.39 7.77 -7.72
C LEU A 320 6.55 8.76 -8.88
N MET A 321 5.46 9.25 -9.45
CA MET A 321 5.47 10.12 -10.62
C MET A 321 4.57 11.34 -10.42
N SER A 322 5.07 12.50 -10.84
CA SER A 322 4.32 13.73 -10.98
C SER A 322 3.80 13.87 -12.42
N PHE A 323 2.48 14.05 -12.53
CA PHE A 323 1.79 14.26 -13.81
C PHE A 323 1.39 15.72 -14.02
N THR A 324 2.03 16.64 -13.29
CA THR A 324 1.81 18.07 -13.47
C THR A 324 2.02 18.46 -14.93
N GLY A 325 1.07 19.22 -15.49
CA GLY A 325 1.12 19.65 -16.89
C GLY A 325 0.53 18.66 -17.90
N LEU A 326 0.08 17.47 -17.47
CA LEU A 326 -0.61 16.50 -18.32
C LEU A 326 -2.12 16.50 -18.11
N GLU A 327 -2.87 16.17 -19.15
CA GLU A 327 -4.25 15.74 -18.94
C GLU A 327 -4.29 14.37 -18.27
N VAL A 328 -5.27 14.16 -17.39
CA VAL A 328 -5.41 12.92 -16.62
C VAL A 328 -5.61 11.69 -17.53
N SER A 329 -6.26 11.89 -18.68
CA SER A 329 -6.42 10.89 -19.75
C SER A 329 -5.10 10.46 -20.39
N GLU A 330 -4.11 11.36 -20.46
CA GLU A 330 -2.82 11.15 -21.12
C GLU A 330 -1.81 10.48 -20.20
N ALA A 331 -1.89 10.73 -18.89
CA ALA A 331 -1.03 10.15 -17.87
C ALA A 331 -0.94 8.61 -17.95
N ALA A 332 -2.09 7.94 -18.08
CA ALA A 332 -2.14 6.49 -18.17
C ALA A 332 -1.58 5.97 -19.51
N GLY A 333 -1.83 6.69 -20.61
CA GLY A 333 -1.30 6.37 -21.93
C GLY A 333 0.23 6.45 -21.97
N LEU A 334 0.80 7.49 -21.37
CA LEU A 334 2.25 7.65 -21.24
C LEU A 334 2.89 6.52 -20.45
N ILE A 335 2.35 6.17 -19.28
CA ILE A 335 2.86 5.04 -18.49
C ILE A 335 2.76 3.74 -19.29
N THR A 336 1.60 3.47 -19.90
CA THR A 336 1.39 2.24 -20.68
C THR A 336 2.43 2.12 -21.78
N ARG A 337 2.64 3.19 -22.55
CA ARG A 337 3.59 3.23 -23.66
C ARG A 337 5.02 3.01 -23.19
N TRP A 338 5.42 3.67 -22.12
CA TRP A 338 6.76 3.51 -21.57
C TRP A 338 7.00 2.11 -21.01
N MET A 339 6.03 1.53 -20.29
CA MET A 339 6.15 0.18 -19.76
C MET A 339 6.34 -0.89 -20.85
N ARG A 340 5.97 -0.60 -22.11
CA ARG A 340 6.25 -1.53 -23.23
C ARG A 340 7.74 -1.73 -23.49
N GLU A 341 8.53 -0.66 -23.39
CA GLU A 341 9.93 -0.65 -23.83
C GLU A 341 10.92 -0.55 -22.67
N THR A 342 10.44 -0.26 -21.45
CA THR A 342 11.36 -0.05 -20.32
C THR A 342 12.19 -1.28 -20.00
N ARG A 343 13.48 -1.06 -19.73
CA ARG A 343 14.40 -2.11 -19.25
C ARG A 343 14.07 -2.59 -17.85
N ALA A 344 13.37 -1.79 -17.05
CA ALA A 344 13.01 -2.16 -15.68
C ALA A 344 12.00 -3.32 -15.57
N LEU A 345 11.36 -3.66 -16.69
CA LEU A 345 10.51 -4.83 -16.82
C LEU A 345 11.18 -5.99 -17.58
N ASN A 346 12.43 -5.86 -18.01
CA ASN A 346 13.09 -6.91 -18.82
C ASN A 346 13.18 -8.25 -18.10
N ASP A 347 13.39 -8.21 -16.78
CA ASP A 347 13.48 -9.39 -15.93
C ASP A 347 12.16 -10.17 -15.86
N ILE A 348 11.03 -9.53 -16.16
CA ILE A 348 9.71 -10.17 -16.14
C ILE A 348 9.17 -10.37 -17.56
N ARG A 349 9.42 -9.44 -18.50
CA ARG A 349 8.91 -9.50 -19.88
C ARG A 349 9.40 -10.74 -20.64
N HIS A 350 10.67 -11.09 -20.45
CA HIS A 350 11.28 -12.26 -21.10
C HIS A 350 11.29 -13.51 -20.21
N ALA A 351 10.74 -13.41 -19.00
CA ALA A 351 10.66 -14.55 -18.11
C ALA A 351 9.58 -15.54 -18.54
N ASP A 352 9.84 -16.80 -18.26
CA ASP A 352 8.87 -17.86 -18.50
C ASP A 352 7.68 -17.77 -17.52
N ILE A 353 6.61 -18.50 -17.84
CA ILE A 353 5.40 -18.53 -17.00
C ILE A 353 5.70 -19.06 -15.59
N ARG A 354 6.71 -19.93 -15.43
CA ARG A 354 7.15 -20.43 -14.14
C ARG A 354 7.64 -19.29 -13.24
N THR A 355 8.51 -18.42 -13.75
CA THR A 355 9.02 -17.27 -13.00
C THR A 355 7.89 -16.32 -12.59
N HIS A 356 6.90 -16.10 -13.47
CA HIS A 356 5.72 -15.29 -13.13
C HIS A 356 4.89 -15.95 -12.01
N VAL A 357 4.74 -17.27 -12.04
CA VAL A 357 4.04 -18.03 -10.99
C VAL A 357 4.80 -17.91 -9.67
N GLU A 358 6.11 -18.16 -9.65
CA GLU A 358 6.94 -18.04 -8.44
C GLU A 358 6.83 -16.65 -7.81
N ALA A 359 6.88 -15.59 -8.63
CA ALA A 359 6.74 -14.20 -8.17
C ALA A 359 5.37 -13.87 -7.57
N VAL A 360 4.30 -14.55 -8.00
CA VAL A 360 2.94 -14.34 -7.48
C VAL A 360 2.65 -15.23 -6.27
N LEU A 361 3.26 -16.41 -6.21
CA LEU A 361 3.16 -17.30 -5.06
C LEU A 361 3.86 -16.72 -3.83
N ASP A 362 4.95 -15.99 -4.02
CA ASP A 362 5.63 -15.28 -2.94
C ASP A 362 4.66 -14.30 -2.24
N GLY A 363 4.41 -14.53 -0.94
CA GLY A 363 3.41 -13.79 -0.16
C GLY A 363 1.94 -14.18 -0.37
N MET A 364 1.61 -15.21 -1.16
CA MET A 364 0.23 -15.71 -1.31
C MET A 364 -0.22 -16.57 -0.12
N PRO A 365 -1.41 -16.32 0.46
CA PRO A 365 -2.00 -17.14 1.53
C PRO A 365 -2.17 -18.61 1.13
N ALA A 366 -2.06 -19.53 2.10
CA ALA A 366 -2.16 -20.97 1.86
C ALA A 366 -3.47 -21.39 1.18
N ASP A 367 -4.60 -20.80 1.57
CA ASP A 367 -5.91 -21.10 0.97
C ASP A 367 -5.98 -20.70 -0.51
N ASP A 368 -5.50 -19.51 -0.85
CA ASP A 368 -5.45 -19.03 -2.24
C ASP A 368 -4.51 -19.90 -3.10
N ARG A 369 -3.40 -20.37 -2.53
CA ARG A 369 -2.51 -21.34 -3.19
C ARG A 369 -3.22 -22.67 -3.44
N ALA A 370 -3.98 -23.17 -2.47
CA ALA A 370 -4.76 -24.40 -2.61
C ALA A 370 -5.80 -24.27 -3.72
N TYR A 371 -6.49 -23.14 -3.83
CA TYR A 371 -7.44 -22.90 -4.92
C TYR A 371 -6.76 -22.74 -6.28
N LEU A 372 -5.59 -22.11 -6.34
CA LEU A 372 -4.81 -22.02 -7.58
C LEU A 372 -4.39 -23.42 -8.07
N ASN A 373 -3.98 -24.30 -7.14
CA ASN A 373 -3.67 -25.69 -7.44
C ASN A 373 -4.89 -26.47 -7.92
N ALA A 374 -6.03 -26.34 -7.25
CA ALA A 374 -7.29 -26.96 -7.67
C ALA A 374 -7.72 -26.47 -9.06
N PHE A 375 -7.57 -25.17 -9.34
CA PHE A 375 -7.84 -24.58 -10.65
C PHE A 375 -6.97 -25.21 -11.73
N ARG A 376 -5.65 -25.24 -11.53
CA ARG A 376 -4.68 -25.83 -12.48
C ARG A 376 -5.00 -27.27 -12.82
N GLN A 377 -5.38 -28.06 -11.81
CA GLN A 377 -5.72 -29.49 -11.94
C GLN A 377 -7.12 -29.73 -12.54
N GLY A 378 -7.88 -28.69 -12.89
CA GLY A 378 -9.23 -28.84 -13.44
C GLY A 378 -10.28 -29.27 -12.42
N ARG A 379 -10.00 -29.12 -11.12
CA ARG A 379 -10.94 -29.48 -10.02
C ARG A 379 -11.96 -28.37 -9.72
N THR A 380 -11.82 -27.19 -10.32
CA THR A 380 -12.81 -26.11 -10.25
C THR A 380 -13.79 -26.19 -11.43
N LEU A 381 -14.85 -25.40 -11.42
CA LEU A 381 -15.78 -25.32 -12.54
C LEU A 381 -15.16 -24.60 -13.75
N SER A 382 -15.52 -25.11 -14.93
CA SER A 382 -15.20 -24.56 -16.24
C SER A 382 -16.42 -23.95 -16.90
N GLY A 383 -16.21 -23.10 -17.91
CA GLY A 383 -17.28 -22.48 -18.69
C GLY A 383 -17.58 -21.04 -18.26
N ASN A 384 -18.62 -20.46 -18.87
CA ASN A 384 -18.97 -19.08 -18.60
C ASN A 384 -19.55 -18.92 -17.20
N ILE A 385 -19.10 -17.89 -16.50
CA ILE A 385 -19.62 -17.50 -15.19
C ILE A 385 -20.93 -16.76 -15.42
N GLY A 386 -21.99 -17.18 -14.73
CA GLY A 386 -23.28 -16.50 -14.84
C GLY A 386 -23.22 -15.07 -14.29
N ASP A 387 -23.95 -14.15 -14.90
CA ASP A 387 -23.95 -12.72 -14.50
C ASP A 387 -24.26 -12.52 -13.01
N LYS A 388 -25.17 -13.32 -12.45
CA LYS A 388 -25.52 -13.28 -11.03
C LYS A 388 -24.32 -13.61 -10.13
N GLU A 389 -23.52 -14.60 -10.51
CA GLU A 389 -22.36 -15.02 -9.72
C GLU A 389 -21.22 -14.01 -9.82
N LEU A 390 -21.00 -13.46 -11.02
CA LEU A 390 -20.06 -12.38 -11.23
C LEU A 390 -20.46 -11.14 -10.42
N GLN A 391 -21.75 -10.82 -10.39
CA GLN A 391 -22.27 -9.71 -9.59
C GLN A 391 -22.06 -9.95 -8.09
N VAL A 392 -22.30 -11.17 -7.60
CA VAL A 392 -22.02 -11.55 -6.20
C VAL A 392 -20.53 -11.40 -5.88
N TYR A 393 -19.65 -11.83 -6.78
CA TYR A 393 -18.20 -11.64 -6.65
C TYR A 393 -17.85 -10.15 -6.53
N VAL A 394 -18.32 -9.32 -7.47
CA VAL A 394 -18.05 -7.87 -7.50
C VAL A 394 -18.56 -7.20 -6.22
N GLN A 395 -19.81 -7.47 -5.82
CA GLN A 395 -20.36 -6.94 -4.58
C GLN A 395 -19.56 -7.39 -3.36
N GLY A 396 -19.07 -8.63 -3.35
CA GLY A 396 -18.21 -9.16 -2.31
C GLY A 396 -16.88 -8.43 -2.20
N ARG A 397 -16.19 -8.20 -3.34
CA ARG A 397 -14.93 -7.44 -3.40
C ARG A 397 -15.12 -5.98 -2.97
N VAL A 398 -16.19 -5.34 -3.44
CA VAL A 398 -16.55 -3.97 -3.05
C VAL A 398 -16.80 -3.85 -1.55
N LYS A 399 -17.55 -4.78 -0.95
CA LYS A 399 -17.76 -4.79 0.51
C LYS A 399 -16.45 -4.96 1.27
N LEU A 400 -15.54 -5.79 0.76
CA LEU A 400 -14.22 -5.98 1.37
C LEU A 400 -13.34 -4.74 1.31
N LEU A 401 -13.52 -3.80 0.39
CA LEU A 401 -12.71 -2.56 0.35
C LEU A 401 -12.81 -1.80 1.68
N GLY A 402 -14.04 -1.54 2.15
CA GLY A 402 -14.25 -0.86 3.42
C GLY A 402 -13.76 -1.68 4.62
N MET A 403 -14.02 -2.99 4.61
CA MET A 403 -13.61 -3.88 5.71
C MET A 403 -12.08 -4.04 5.79
N ASN A 404 -11.38 -4.08 4.65
CA ASN A 404 -9.93 -4.15 4.59
C ASN A 404 -9.30 -2.84 5.04
N ALA A 405 -9.86 -1.69 4.64
CA ALA A 405 -9.41 -0.38 5.11
C ALA A 405 -9.57 -0.24 6.64
N VAL A 406 -10.72 -0.68 7.18
CA VAL A 406 -10.96 -0.73 8.63
C VAL A 406 -9.96 -1.68 9.31
N ASN A 407 -9.77 -2.89 8.80
CA ASN A 407 -8.81 -3.84 9.38
C ASN A 407 -7.38 -3.30 9.36
N ARG A 408 -6.95 -2.63 8.29
CA ARG A 408 -5.63 -2.00 8.22
C ARG A 408 -5.46 -0.92 9.30
N LYS A 409 -6.49 -0.11 9.53
CA LYS A 409 -6.54 0.87 10.64
C LYS A 409 -6.47 0.17 12.00
N MET A 410 -7.19 -0.94 12.19
CA MET A 410 -7.17 -1.73 13.42
C MET A 410 -5.81 -2.38 13.69
N ARG A 411 -5.13 -2.90 12.67
CA ARG A 411 -3.76 -3.43 12.81
C ARG A 411 -2.77 -2.36 13.26
N ARG A 412 -2.89 -1.12 12.75
CA ARG A 412 -2.06 -0.02 13.27
C ARG A 412 -2.33 0.29 14.73
N VAL A 413 -3.59 0.20 15.16
CA VAL A 413 -3.95 0.35 16.57
C VAL A 413 -3.33 -0.78 17.38
N GLU A 414 -3.40 -2.02 16.90
CA GLU A 414 -2.76 -3.19 17.51
C GLU A 414 -1.24 -3.02 17.64
N ASP A 415 -0.56 -2.61 16.57
CA ASP A 415 0.88 -2.35 16.56
C ASP A 415 1.25 -1.23 17.56
N ALA A 416 0.47 -0.15 17.60
CA ALA A 416 0.72 0.99 18.49
C ALA A 416 0.50 0.63 19.97
N VAL A 417 -0.53 -0.16 20.28
CA VAL A 417 -0.77 -0.67 21.64
C VAL A 417 0.31 -1.67 22.02
N THR A 418 0.64 -2.63 21.15
CA THR A 418 1.66 -3.66 21.40
C THR A 418 3.04 -3.03 21.61
N SER A 419 3.46 -2.09 20.77
CA SER A 419 4.76 -1.40 20.92
C SER A 419 4.91 -0.70 22.26
N GLN A 420 3.83 -0.16 22.83
CA GLN A 420 3.86 0.43 24.16
C GLN A 420 3.93 -0.61 25.27
N MET A 421 3.19 -1.72 25.12
CA MET A 421 3.27 -2.84 26.05
C MET A 421 4.68 -3.44 26.07
N ASP A 422 5.33 -3.55 24.91
CA ASP A 422 6.72 -4.01 24.80
C ASP A 422 7.70 -3.03 25.45
N ALA A 423 7.54 -1.73 25.21
CA ALA A 423 8.36 -0.69 25.84
C ALA A 423 8.24 -0.73 27.38
N ALA A 424 7.04 -1.02 27.88
CA ALA A 424 6.75 -1.23 29.29
C ALA A 424 7.42 -2.50 29.87
N GLU A 425 7.36 -3.61 29.15
CA GLU A 425 7.88 -4.91 29.59
C GLU A 425 9.42 -4.98 29.59
N ILE A 426 10.11 -4.28 28.67
CA ILE A 426 11.58 -4.26 28.58
C ILE A 426 12.26 -3.81 29.88
N PHE A 427 11.60 -3.00 30.71
CA PHE A 427 12.13 -2.57 32.00
C PHE A 427 11.98 -3.63 33.11
N VAL A 428 11.11 -4.62 32.92
CA VAL A 428 10.92 -5.77 33.84
C VAL A 428 12.04 -6.81 33.67
N VAL A 429 12.63 -6.91 32.46
CA VAL A 429 13.53 -8.01 32.05
C VAL A 429 15.02 -7.61 32.04
N ARG A 430 15.40 -6.39 32.44
CA ARG A 430 16.83 -5.98 32.45
C ARG A 430 17.68 -6.91 33.34
N PRO A 431 18.80 -7.48 32.84
CA PRO A 431 19.68 -8.32 33.64
C PRO A 431 20.38 -7.46 34.71
N GLY A 432 20.17 -7.76 35.99
CA GLY A 432 20.83 -7.00 37.07
C GLY A 432 20.57 -7.38 38.52
N LYS A 433 19.45 -8.03 38.91
CA LYS A 433 19.26 -8.47 40.30
C LYS A 433 18.43 -9.76 40.40
N ALA A 434 19.01 -10.82 40.93
CA ALA A 434 18.35 -12.09 41.22
C ALA A 434 17.25 -12.00 42.31
N ILE A 435 17.11 -10.84 42.97
CA ILE A 435 16.20 -10.59 44.12
C ILE A 435 14.76 -10.25 43.66
N LEU A 436 14.52 -10.03 42.36
CA LEU A 436 13.24 -9.50 41.85
C LEU A 436 12.23 -10.54 41.33
N LYS A 437 12.55 -11.84 41.30
CA LYS A 437 11.70 -12.87 40.66
C LYS A 437 10.25 -12.90 41.15
N ASP A 438 10.01 -12.71 42.45
CA ASP A 438 8.67 -12.75 43.03
C ASP A 438 7.87 -11.45 42.78
N VAL A 439 8.54 -10.33 42.51
CA VAL A 439 7.91 -9.03 42.19
C VAL A 439 7.61 -8.93 40.70
N THR A 440 8.50 -9.44 39.84
CA THR A 440 8.36 -9.38 38.39
C THR A 440 7.32 -10.37 37.86
N PHE A 441 7.09 -11.50 38.53
CA PHE A 441 6.11 -12.51 38.11
C PHE A 441 4.69 -11.92 37.96
N GLY A 442 4.24 -11.09 38.92
CA GLY A 442 2.92 -10.46 38.86
C GLY A 442 2.79 -9.38 37.78
N VAL A 443 3.89 -8.68 37.46
CA VAL A 443 3.93 -7.68 36.38
C VAL A 443 3.90 -8.37 35.02
N GLU A 444 4.72 -9.40 34.83
CA GLU A 444 4.79 -10.19 33.59
C GLU A 444 3.45 -10.85 33.27
N GLU A 445 2.82 -11.49 34.27
CA GLU A 445 1.52 -12.14 34.10
C GLU A 445 0.39 -11.13 33.84
N PHE A 446 0.47 -9.91 34.41
CA PHE A 446 -0.45 -8.81 34.09
C PHE A 446 -0.34 -8.39 32.63
N PHE A 447 0.87 -8.08 32.14
CA PHE A 447 1.06 -7.71 30.74
C PHE A 447 0.74 -8.85 29.77
N ARG A 448 1.06 -10.10 30.12
CA ARG A 448 0.67 -11.29 29.34
C ARG A 448 -0.84 -11.41 29.21
N THR A 449 -1.57 -11.22 30.30
CA THR A 449 -3.04 -11.26 30.31
C THR A 449 -3.62 -10.08 29.53
N LEU A 450 -3.07 -8.87 29.72
CA LEU A 450 -3.49 -7.67 28.98
C LEU A 450 -3.27 -7.84 27.46
N ARG A 451 -2.16 -8.48 27.04
CA ARG A 451 -1.90 -8.82 25.62
C ARG A 451 -2.95 -9.80 25.10
N SER A 452 -3.28 -10.81 25.88
CA SER A 452 -4.35 -11.76 25.53
C SER A 452 -5.70 -11.06 25.38
N VAL A 453 -6.04 -10.14 26.28
CA VAL A 453 -7.28 -9.36 26.23
C VAL A 453 -7.33 -8.46 24.99
N PHE A 454 -6.24 -7.77 24.65
CA PHE A 454 -6.18 -6.95 23.44
C PHE A 454 -6.22 -7.80 22.16
N ARG A 455 -5.56 -8.96 22.15
CA ARG A 455 -5.66 -9.93 21.04
C ARG A 455 -7.10 -10.35 20.80
N ASP A 456 -7.84 -10.70 21.86
CA ASP A 456 -9.28 -11.03 21.76
C ASP A 456 -10.09 -9.88 21.16
N ILE A 457 -9.78 -8.63 21.53
CA ILE A 457 -10.45 -7.41 21.02
C ILE A 457 -10.18 -7.26 19.52
N PHE A 458 -8.93 -7.39 19.07
CA PHE A 458 -8.58 -7.26 17.65
C PHE A 458 -9.14 -8.42 16.82
N GLU A 459 -9.09 -9.65 17.32
CA GLU A 459 -9.73 -10.81 16.67
C GLU A 459 -11.25 -10.62 16.56
N ALA A 460 -11.91 -10.13 17.61
CA ALA A 460 -13.34 -9.85 17.58
C ALA A 460 -13.70 -8.78 16.54
N SER A 461 -12.86 -7.74 16.41
CA SER A 461 -13.04 -6.68 15.40
C SER A 461 -12.90 -7.19 13.95
N ASP A 462 -12.17 -8.29 13.75
CA ASP A 462 -11.93 -8.87 12.42
C ASP A 462 -13.02 -9.85 11.95
N LYS A 463 -13.91 -10.31 12.84
CA LYS A 463 -14.91 -11.35 12.54
C LYS A 463 -15.80 -11.02 11.33
N ALA A 464 -16.21 -9.76 11.19
CA ALA A 464 -17.06 -9.33 10.08
C ALA A 464 -16.32 -9.44 8.73
N ARG A 465 -15.04 -9.05 8.68
CA ARG A 465 -14.20 -9.21 7.50
C ARG A 465 -13.98 -10.69 7.21
N GLN A 466 -13.67 -11.51 8.21
CA GLN A 466 -13.49 -12.95 8.06
C GLN A 466 -14.74 -13.63 7.48
N MET A 467 -15.94 -13.30 7.96
CA MET A 467 -17.19 -13.81 7.39
C MET A 467 -17.36 -13.40 5.92
N GLN A 468 -16.99 -12.17 5.56
CA GLN A 468 -17.08 -11.72 4.18
C GLN A 468 -16.01 -12.36 3.27
N VAL A 469 -14.81 -12.62 3.79
CA VAL A 469 -13.75 -13.39 3.11
C VAL A 469 -14.24 -14.81 2.85
N ARG A 470 -14.89 -15.47 3.83
CA ARG A 470 -15.50 -16.80 3.65
C ARG A 470 -16.53 -16.85 2.52
N LYS A 471 -17.23 -15.74 2.23
CA LYS A 471 -18.16 -15.68 1.07
C LYS A 471 -17.42 -15.60 -0.26
N LEU A 472 -16.28 -14.92 -0.33
CA LEU A 472 -15.43 -14.94 -1.53
C LEU A 472 -14.70 -16.28 -1.68
N ASP A 473 -14.42 -16.94 -0.56
CA ASP A 473 -13.83 -18.27 -0.50
C ASP A 473 -14.70 -19.30 -1.25
N GLU A 474 -16.02 -19.22 -1.14
CA GLU A 474 -16.96 -20.05 -1.92
C GLU A 474 -16.79 -19.83 -3.44
N PHE A 475 -16.62 -18.58 -3.88
CA PHE A 475 -16.36 -18.28 -5.28
C PHE A 475 -15.00 -18.84 -5.73
N ASN A 476 -13.95 -18.66 -4.92
CA ASN A 476 -12.61 -19.17 -5.22
C ASN A 476 -12.55 -20.71 -5.20
N LYS A 477 -13.28 -21.38 -4.31
CA LYS A 477 -13.46 -22.84 -4.33
C LYS A 477 -14.12 -23.30 -5.63
N LYS A 478 -15.15 -22.57 -6.07
CA LYS A 478 -15.95 -22.93 -7.24
C LYS A 478 -15.22 -22.69 -8.54
N TYR A 479 -14.57 -21.53 -8.70
CA TYR A 479 -14.01 -21.07 -9.97
C TYR A 479 -12.48 -20.94 -9.98
N GLY A 480 -11.82 -21.08 -8.84
CA GLY A 480 -10.40 -20.73 -8.65
C GLY A 480 -10.21 -19.24 -8.34
N PRO A 481 -8.98 -18.83 -7.94
CA PRO A 481 -8.68 -17.44 -7.60
C PRO A 481 -8.47 -16.62 -8.88
N LEU A 482 -9.55 -16.28 -9.58
CA LEU A 482 -9.51 -15.73 -10.93
C LEU A 482 -8.74 -14.40 -11.05
N SER A 483 -8.69 -13.58 -10.00
CA SER A 483 -7.88 -12.35 -9.94
C SER A 483 -6.38 -12.60 -9.97
N THR A 484 -5.95 -13.73 -9.41
CA THR A 484 -4.58 -14.22 -9.52
C THR A 484 -4.34 -14.85 -10.89
N VAL A 485 -5.29 -15.67 -11.36
CA VAL A 485 -5.17 -16.35 -12.65
C VAL A 485 -5.06 -15.34 -13.79
N VAL A 486 -5.83 -14.24 -13.77
CA VAL A 486 -5.79 -13.21 -14.83
C VAL A 486 -4.50 -12.39 -14.80
N LEU A 487 -3.82 -12.30 -13.66
CA LEU A 487 -2.49 -11.69 -13.59
C LEU A 487 -1.45 -12.58 -14.29
N LEU A 488 -1.52 -13.89 -14.08
CA LEU A 488 -0.60 -14.87 -14.67
C LEU A 488 -0.90 -15.11 -16.16
N VAL A 489 -2.17 -15.25 -16.51
CA VAL A 489 -2.66 -15.48 -17.87
C VAL A 489 -3.74 -14.44 -18.18
N PRO A 490 -3.39 -13.25 -18.71
CA PRO A 490 -4.34 -12.18 -18.93
C PRO A 490 -5.38 -12.54 -19.99
N ARG A 491 -6.66 -12.29 -19.68
CA ARG A 491 -7.78 -12.47 -20.60
C ARG A 491 -7.73 -11.40 -21.68
N ARG A 492 -7.90 -11.79 -22.94
CA ARG A 492 -8.07 -10.81 -24.03
C ARG A 492 -9.52 -10.30 -24.08
N PRO A 493 -9.79 -9.05 -24.51
CA PRO A 493 -11.14 -8.48 -24.55
C PRO A 493 -12.18 -9.36 -25.24
N GLU A 494 -11.80 -9.93 -26.37
CA GLU A 494 -12.64 -10.75 -27.26
C GLU A 494 -12.83 -12.19 -26.78
N THR A 495 -12.06 -12.65 -25.79
CA THR A 495 -12.13 -14.04 -25.32
C THR A 495 -13.20 -14.18 -24.24
N PRO A 496 -14.24 -15.02 -24.44
CA PRO A 496 -15.23 -15.31 -23.41
C PRO A 496 -14.58 -15.89 -22.15
N THR A 497 -15.12 -15.57 -20.98
CA THR A 497 -14.53 -15.98 -19.69
C THR A 497 -14.33 -17.49 -19.59
N GLY A 498 -15.28 -18.30 -20.06
CA GLY A 498 -15.15 -19.76 -20.04
C GLY A 498 -14.01 -20.30 -20.92
N ALA A 499 -13.86 -19.75 -22.13
CA ALA A 499 -12.77 -20.14 -23.03
C ALA A 499 -11.41 -19.72 -22.46
N TRP A 500 -11.34 -18.54 -21.85
CA TRP A 500 -10.14 -18.07 -21.16
C TRP A 500 -9.76 -18.96 -19.96
N ILE A 501 -10.73 -19.40 -19.15
CA ILE A 501 -10.48 -20.32 -18.03
C ILE A 501 -9.78 -21.59 -18.51
N GLU A 502 -10.30 -22.21 -19.57
CA GLU A 502 -9.70 -23.43 -20.14
C GLU A 502 -8.29 -23.20 -20.70
N GLN A 503 -8.07 -22.07 -21.39
CA GLN A 503 -6.75 -21.68 -21.86
C GLN A 503 -5.77 -21.45 -20.69
N ALA A 504 -6.22 -20.75 -19.64
CA ALA A 504 -5.41 -20.46 -18.48
C ALA A 504 -5.02 -21.72 -17.72
N ARG A 505 -5.94 -22.69 -17.57
CA ARG A 505 -5.63 -23.99 -16.99
C ARG A 505 -4.54 -24.72 -17.74
N LYS A 506 -4.68 -24.85 -19.07
CA LYS A 506 -3.68 -25.50 -19.92
C LYS A 506 -2.31 -24.84 -19.77
N ARG A 507 -2.27 -23.50 -19.76
CA ARG A 507 -1.02 -22.74 -19.65
C ARG A 507 -0.40 -22.82 -18.25
N LEU A 508 -1.18 -22.83 -17.18
CA LEU A 508 -0.66 -23.01 -15.82
C LEU A 508 -0.22 -24.47 -15.58
N ASN A 509 -0.84 -25.44 -16.25
CA ASN A 509 -0.46 -26.84 -16.13
C ASN A 509 0.89 -27.18 -16.76
N THR A 510 1.46 -26.30 -17.59
CA THR A 510 2.84 -26.47 -18.09
C THR A 510 3.90 -26.16 -17.05
N VAL A 511 3.54 -25.51 -15.94
CA VAL A 511 4.44 -25.23 -14.82
C VAL A 511 4.49 -26.47 -13.90
N PRO A 512 5.69 -26.96 -13.53
CA PRO A 512 5.82 -28.12 -12.67
C PRO A 512 5.13 -27.96 -11.31
N GLN A 513 4.55 -29.04 -10.80
CA GLN A 513 3.77 -29.03 -9.55
C GLN A 513 4.58 -28.56 -8.34
N TYR A 514 5.86 -28.94 -8.23
CA TYR A 514 6.72 -28.56 -7.11
C TYR A 514 6.83 -27.04 -6.91
N VAL A 515 6.62 -26.25 -7.98
CA VAL A 515 6.64 -24.77 -7.92
C VAL A 515 5.50 -24.25 -7.05
N TYR A 516 4.34 -24.89 -7.12
CA TYR A 516 3.15 -24.52 -6.35
C TYR A 516 3.15 -25.08 -4.93
N GLU A 517 3.99 -26.08 -4.65
CA GLU A 517 4.16 -26.70 -3.33
C GLU A 517 5.29 -26.08 -2.52
N LYS A 518 6.10 -25.21 -3.14
CA LYS A 518 7.21 -24.52 -2.48
C LYS A 518 6.66 -23.58 -1.40
N SER A 519 6.83 -23.94 -0.13
CA SER A 519 6.55 -23.05 1.01
C SER A 519 7.34 -21.74 0.87
N PRO A 520 6.79 -20.60 1.29
CA PRO A 520 7.58 -19.38 1.35
C PRO A 520 8.81 -19.65 2.22
N ILE A 521 9.99 -19.29 1.72
CA ILE A 521 11.22 -19.30 2.52
C ILE A 521 10.96 -18.30 3.64
N GLU A 522 10.96 -18.76 4.90
CA GLU A 522 10.93 -17.87 6.06
C GLU A 522 12.12 -16.91 5.94
N SER A 523 11.82 -15.64 5.68
CA SER A 523 12.80 -14.56 5.56
C SER A 523 12.80 -13.70 6.81
#